data_AF-A0A7S3FEZ5-F1
#
_entry.id   AF-A0A7S3FEZ5-F1
#
_cell.length_a   1.000
_cell.length_b   1.000
_cell.length_c   1.000
_cell.angle_alpha   90.00
_cell.angle_beta   90.00
_cell.angle_gamma   90.00
#
_symmetry.space_group_name_H-M   'P 1'
#
loop_
_entity.id
_entity.type
_entity.pdbx_description
1 polymer ?
#
loop_
_entity_poly.entity_id
_entity_poly.type
_entity_poly.pdbx_seq_one_letter_code
_entity_poly.pdbx_strand_id
1 'polypeptide(L)'
;AAPPGEQGDGGKRRRGSRETGPHDGGKGAKGSGSSSEGTHGATAGEGAQHELLAEEEAEVPIELFERLGSHERALWRCVHGLDVSANSVFAKRCGTEMGFMSLTLSKEVALQRARASSPPAVVLKLVGTAAHPLAIGASIAAFSLFPHEHEVVYPPGTFIGFNGLSELIAAQDAGTDGKSLTVEKEADGQTAADTELLKVVEVTPQLHG
;
A
#
# COMPACT_ATOMS: atom_id res chain seq x y z
N ALA A 1 7.72 -57.24 -19.97
CA ALA A 1 6.36 -56.93 -19.52
C ALA A 1 6.07 -55.49 -19.92
N ALA A 2 5.13 -55.29 -20.85
CA ALA A 2 4.69 -53.97 -21.29
C ALA A 2 3.57 -53.47 -20.35
N PRO A 3 3.49 -52.16 -20.05
CA PRO A 3 2.37 -51.63 -19.29
C PRO A 3 1.09 -51.57 -20.15
N PRO A 4 -0.10 -51.77 -19.56
CA PRO A 4 -1.37 -51.68 -20.25
C PRO A 4 -1.72 -50.23 -20.60
N GLY A 5 -2.30 -50.04 -21.78
CA GLY A 5 -2.74 -48.74 -22.29
C GLY A 5 -4.00 -48.23 -21.59
N GLU A 6 -3.99 -46.94 -21.23
CA GLU A 6 -5.17 -46.22 -20.79
C GLU A 6 -6.02 -45.79 -21.98
N GLN A 7 -7.24 -46.33 -22.03
CA GLN A 7 -8.35 -45.87 -22.84
C GLN A 7 -8.91 -44.58 -22.24
N GLY A 8 -9.20 -43.60 -23.10
CA GLY A 8 -9.54 -42.24 -22.71
C GLY A 8 -10.98 -42.02 -22.26
N ASP A 9 -11.28 -40.74 -21.99
CA ASP A 9 -12.65 -40.23 -22.00
C ASP A 9 -12.69 -38.81 -22.56
N GLY A 10 -13.54 -38.63 -23.56
CA GLY A 10 -13.73 -37.42 -24.34
C GLY A 10 -14.64 -36.43 -23.62
N GLY A 11 -14.03 -35.48 -22.90
CA GLY A 11 -14.75 -34.35 -22.30
C GLY A 11 -15.25 -33.36 -23.35
N LYS A 12 -16.57 -33.40 -23.62
CA LYS A 12 -17.35 -32.48 -24.45
C LYS A 12 -17.06 -31.00 -24.11
N ARG A 13 -16.42 -30.28 -25.04
CA ARG A 13 -16.29 -28.81 -24.98
C ARG A 13 -17.64 -28.16 -25.32
N ARG A 14 -18.37 -27.70 -24.32
CA ARG A 14 -19.51 -26.77 -24.50
C ARG A 14 -18.97 -25.39 -24.86
N ARG A 15 -19.05 -25.02 -26.14
CA ARG A 15 -18.89 -23.63 -26.60
C ARG A 15 -20.13 -22.84 -26.16
N GLY A 16 -19.97 -21.99 -25.15
CA GLY A 16 -20.94 -20.94 -24.84
C GLY A 16 -20.85 -19.84 -25.87
N SER A 17 -21.92 -19.64 -26.63
CA SER A 17 -22.15 -18.48 -27.50
C SER A 17 -22.21 -17.22 -26.64
N ARG A 18 -21.24 -16.32 -26.85
CA ARG A 18 -21.24 -14.99 -26.23
C ARG A 18 -22.08 -14.07 -27.11
N GLU A 19 -23.28 -13.76 -26.63
CA GLU A 19 -24.17 -12.76 -27.22
C GLU A 19 -23.51 -11.38 -27.13
N THR A 20 -23.36 -10.72 -28.29
CA THR A 20 -22.98 -9.33 -28.40
C THR A 20 -24.23 -8.47 -28.22
N GLY A 21 -24.39 -7.88 -27.04
CA GLY A 21 -25.42 -6.87 -26.79
C GLY A 21 -25.15 -5.57 -27.56
N PRO A 22 -26.18 -4.83 -27.97
CA PRO A 22 -26.03 -3.57 -28.70
C PRO A 22 -25.51 -2.46 -27.79
N HIS A 23 -24.44 -1.79 -28.24
CA HIS A 23 -23.99 -0.52 -27.68
C HIS A 23 -25.02 0.57 -28.03
N ASP A 24 -25.76 1.02 -27.02
CA ASP A 24 -26.66 2.16 -27.15
C ASP A 24 -25.87 3.46 -27.10
N GLY A 25 -26.09 4.30 -28.11
CA GLY A 25 -25.38 5.54 -28.34
C GLY A 25 -25.98 6.69 -27.54
N GLY A 26 -25.32 7.05 -26.45
CA GLY A 26 -25.62 8.27 -25.68
C GLY A 26 -25.09 9.53 -26.35
N LYS A 27 -25.95 10.19 -27.14
CA LYS A 27 -25.74 11.55 -27.65
C LYS A 27 -25.84 12.59 -26.52
N GLY A 28 -24.86 13.50 -26.49
CA GLY A 28 -25.12 14.93 -26.43
C GLY A 28 -25.28 15.60 -25.06
N ALA A 29 -24.32 16.47 -24.73
CA ALA A 29 -24.63 17.77 -24.14
C ALA A 29 -23.52 18.77 -24.53
N LYS A 30 -23.83 19.65 -25.48
CA LYS A 30 -23.07 20.87 -25.75
C LYS A 30 -23.50 21.90 -24.69
N GLY A 31 -22.59 22.23 -23.78
CA GLY A 31 -22.74 23.35 -22.86
C GLY A 31 -21.92 24.54 -23.36
N SER A 32 -22.58 25.48 -24.05
CA SER A 32 -22.05 26.79 -24.39
C SER A 32 -22.35 27.78 -23.24
N GLY A 33 -21.33 28.40 -22.67
CA GLY A 33 -21.45 29.54 -21.75
C GLY A 33 -20.16 30.36 -21.81
N SER A 34 -20.11 31.35 -22.70
CA SER A 34 -20.35 32.77 -22.43
C SER A 34 -19.16 33.46 -21.75
N SER A 35 -18.32 34.00 -22.62
CA SER A 35 -17.43 35.14 -22.42
C SER A 35 -18.07 36.25 -21.57
N SER A 36 -17.34 36.70 -20.55
CA SER A 36 -17.47 38.07 -20.05
C SER A 36 -16.07 38.68 -19.99
N GLU A 37 -15.89 39.69 -20.84
CA GLU A 37 -14.74 40.59 -20.84
C GLU A 37 -14.81 41.45 -19.57
N GLY A 38 -13.79 41.33 -18.72
CA GLY A 38 -13.59 42.17 -17.55
C GLY A 38 -12.40 43.09 -17.79
N THR A 39 -12.68 44.38 -17.78
CA THR A 39 -11.84 45.52 -18.15
C THR A 39 -10.64 45.75 -17.22
N HIS A 40 -9.61 46.35 -17.82
CA HIS A 40 -8.37 46.82 -17.21
C HIS A 40 -8.59 47.75 -16.01
N GLY A 41 -7.97 47.42 -14.88
CA GLY A 41 -7.72 48.33 -13.76
C GLY A 41 -6.24 48.31 -13.41
N ALA A 42 -5.48 49.23 -13.97
CA ALA A 42 -4.09 49.46 -13.60
C ALA A 42 -4.04 50.25 -12.29
N THR A 43 -3.69 49.60 -11.19
CA THR A 43 -3.25 50.27 -9.96
C THR A 43 -1.79 49.93 -9.72
N ALA A 44 -0.93 50.91 -10.00
CA ALA A 44 0.45 50.93 -9.53
C ALA A 44 0.43 51.03 -8.00
N GLY A 45 0.68 49.91 -7.33
CA GLY A 45 0.85 49.81 -5.89
C GLY A 45 2.30 49.49 -5.58
N GLU A 46 2.93 50.43 -4.89
CA GLU A 46 4.34 50.45 -4.51
C GLU A 46 4.74 49.27 -3.61
N GLY A 47 5.92 48.70 -3.89
CA GLY A 47 6.90 48.39 -2.86
C GLY A 47 6.57 47.31 -1.82
N ALA A 48 6.05 46.15 -2.23
CA ALA A 48 6.20 44.96 -1.40
C ALA A 48 7.64 44.46 -1.52
N GLN A 49 8.47 44.80 -0.53
CA GLN A 49 9.78 44.18 -0.34
C GLN A 49 9.54 42.68 -0.20
N HIS A 50 9.82 41.95 -1.28
CA HIS A 50 9.83 40.50 -1.31
C HIS A 50 11.02 40.09 -0.46
N GLU A 51 10.78 39.96 0.84
CA GLU A 51 11.67 39.31 1.79
C GLU A 51 11.88 37.89 1.24
N LEU A 52 12.98 37.73 0.52
CA LEU A 52 13.55 36.45 0.13
C LEU A 52 13.84 35.73 1.44
N LEU A 53 12.82 35.04 1.97
CA LEU A 53 13.00 33.98 2.93
C LEU A 53 13.94 33.01 2.23
N ALA A 54 15.19 33.00 2.68
CA ALA A 54 16.14 31.98 2.31
C ALA A 54 15.44 30.66 2.63
N GLU A 55 15.00 29.95 1.59
CA GLU A 55 14.56 28.58 1.73
C GLU A 55 15.79 27.85 2.26
N GLU A 56 15.80 27.63 3.57
CA GLU A 56 16.71 26.72 4.22
C GLU A 56 16.45 25.39 3.52
N GLU A 57 17.26 25.09 2.51
CA GLU A 57 17.27 23.79 1.86
C GLU A 57 17.48 22.80 3.00
N ALA A 58 16.39 22.16 3.42
CA ALA A 58 16.43 21.11 4.39
C ALA A 58 17.15 19.95 3.72
N GLU A 59 18.48 20.01 3.72
CA GLU A 59 19.35 18.90 3.37
C GLU A 59 18.87 17.73 4.23
N VAL A 60 18.17 16.79 3.60
CA VAL A 60 17.74 15.56 4.27
C VAL A 60 19.04 14.89 4.70
N PRO A 61 19.37 14.87 6.01
CA PRO A 61 20.72 14.52 6.41
C PRO A 61 20.95 13.08 5.97
N ILE A 62 21.97 12.85 5.14
CA ILE A 62 22.47 11.50 4.87
C ILE A 62 22.80 10.80 6.20
N GLU A 63 23.11 11.57 7.25
CA GLU A 63 23.25 11.11 8.63
C GLU A 63 21.98 10.45 9.23
N LEU A 64 20.77 10.72 8.72
CA LEU A 64 19.56 9.99 9.13
C LEU A 64 19.66 8.51 8.72
N PHE A 65 20.31 8.22 7.59
CA PHE A 65 20.55 6.84 7.17
C PHE A 65 21.59 6.13 8.04
N GLU A 66 22.59 6.84 8.58
CA GLU A 66 23.67 6.29 9.40
C GLU A 66 23.36 6.24 10.91
N ARG A 67 22.59 7.19 11.47
CA ARG A 67 22.21 7.22 12.89
C ARG A 67 21.18 6.16 13.27
N LEU A 68 20.54 5.52 12.29
CA LEU A 68 19.58 4.43 12.47
C LEU A 68 20.29 3.06 12.65
N GLY A 69 21.31 3.03 13.52
CA GLY A 69 22.08 1.82 13.84
C GLY A 69 21.23 0.73 14.50
N SER A 70 21.49 -0.54 14.15
CA SER A 70 20.99 -1.79 14.77
C SER A 70 19.48 -2.01 14.97
N HIS A 71 18.63 -1.01 14.79
CA HIS A 71 17.19 -1.14 14.95
C HIS A 71 16.57 -1.68 13.66
N GLU A 72 15.87 -2.81 13.78
CA GLU A 72 15.04 -3.40 12.74
C GLU A 72 14.09 -2.33 12.17
N ARG A 73 14.25 -1.99 10.88
CA ARG A 73 13.38 -1.00 10.22
C ARG A 73 12.15 -1.72 9.68
N ALA A 74 10.98 -1.34 10.18
CA ALA A 74 9.70 -1.78 9.66
C ALA A 74 9.14 -0.74 8.68
N LEU A 75 8.85 -1.16 7.45
CA LEU A 75 8.07 -0.39 6.49
C LEU A 75 6.64 -0.93 6.46
N TRP A 76 5.65 -0.05 6.34
CA TRP A 76 4.25 -0.42 6.46
C TRP A 76 3.50 -0.12 5.17
N ARG A 77 2.58 -1.01 4.77
CA ARG A 77 1.72 -0.81 3.59
C ARG A 77 0.33 -1.36 3.84
N CYS A 78 -0.69 -0.58 3.49
CA CYS A 78 -2.07 -1.04 3.43
C CYS A 78 -2.35 -1.70 2.07
N VAL A 79 -2.97 -2.88 2.07
CA VAL A 79 -3.30 -3.66 0.86
C VAL A 79 -4.74 -4.17 0.89
N HIS A 80 -5.52 -3.78 -0.12
CA HIS A 80 -6.92 -4.19 -0.28
C HIS A 80 -7.05 -5.52 -1.00
N GLY A 81 -8.04 -6.33 -0.58
CA GLY A 81 -8.39 -7.58 -1.27
C GLY A 81 -7.34 -8.69 -1.17
N LEU A 82 -6.31 -8.52 -0.33
CA LEU A 82 -5.30 -9.54 -0.12
C LEU A 82 -5.83 -10.66 0.78
N ASP A 83 -6.02 -11.85 0.23
CA ASP A 83 -6.30 -13.04 1.03
C ASP A 83 -5.00 -13.58 1.65
N VAL A 84 -4.95 -13.54 2.98
CA VAL A 84 -3.85 -14.03 3.83
C VAL A 84 -4.31 -15.21 4.70
N SER A 85 -5.34 -15.93 4.27
CA SER A 85 -5.71 -17.21 4.87
C SER A 85 -4.63 -18.26 4.58
N ALA A 86 -4.51 -19.27 5.45
CA ALA A 86 -3.52 -20.35 5.27
C ALA A 86 -3.66 -21.11 3.94
N ASN A 87 -4.85 -21.05 3.32
CA ASN A 87 -5.12 -21.70 2.05
C ASN A 87 -4.92 -20.82 0.82
N SER A 88 -4.73 -19.51 1.01
CA SER A 88 -4.54 -18.53 -0.06
C SER A 88 -3.31 -18.84 -0.91
N VAL A 89 -3.32 -18.36 -2.16
CA VAL A 89 -2.16 -18.46 -3.05
C VAL A 89 -0.99 -17.68 -2.48
N PHE A 90 -1.24 -16.48 -1.95
CA PHE A 90 -0.20 -15.62 -1.37
C PHE A 90 0.48 -16.28 -0.16
N ALA A 91 -0.29 -16.86 0.77
CA ALA A 91 0.32 -17.53 1.93
C ALA A 91 1.17 -18.75 1.56
N LYS A 92 0.85 -19.43 0.46
CA LYS A 92 1.56 -20.65 0.00
C LYS A 92 2.73 -20.37 -0.92
N ARG A 93 2.64 -19.31 -1.73
CA ARG A 93 3.55 -19.05 -2.86
C ARG A 93 4.14 -17.66 -2.84
N CYS A 94 3.86 -16.86 -1.82
CA CYS A 94 4.25 -15.46 -1.76
C CYS A 94 3.65 -14.69 -2.95
N GLY A 95 4.20 -13.55 -3.31
CA GLY A 95 3.74 -12.81 -4.50
C GLY A 95 4.77 -11.83 -5.03
N THR A 96 4.59 -11.41 -6.28
CA THR A 96 5.38 -10.35 -6.90
C THR A 96 4.49 -9.15 -7.15
N GLU A 97 4.90 -7.97 -6.67
CA GLU A 97 4.27 -6.71 -7.07
C GLU A 97 4.83 -6.28 -8.43
N MET A 98 3.96 -6.20 -9.43
CA MET A 98 4.34 -5.85 -10.80
C MET A 98 4.37 -4.33 -11.01
N GLY A 99 3.78 -3.54 -10.11
CA GLY A 99 3.86 -2.09 -10.10
C GLY A 99 4.92 -1.56 -9.13
N PHE A 100 4.98 -0.24 -9.00
CA PHE A 100 5.70 0.37 -7.88
C PHE A 100 5.00 0.01 -6.56
N MET A 101 5.77 -0.44 -5.58
CA MET A 101 5.25 -0.69 -4.23
C MET A 101 5.55 0.51 -3.35
N SER A 102 4.51 1.28 -3.02
CA SER A 102 4.58 2.37 -2.05
C SER A 102 4.39 1.85 -0.62
N LEU A 103 5.25 2.28 0.29
CA LEU A 103 5.25 2.01 1.72
C LEU A 103 5.46 3.29 2.50
N THR A 104 5.21 3.25 3.81
CA THR A 104 5.47 4.34 4.74
C THR A 104 6.33 3.85 5.91
N LEU A 105 7.16 4.75 6.46
CA LEU A 105 7.85 4.51 7.73
C LEU A 105 6.92 4.67 8.96
N SER A 106 5.73 5.25 8.79
CA SER A 106 4.75 5.42 9.87
C SER A 106 3.74 4.27 9.88
N LYS A 107 3.73 3.53 11.00
CA LYS A 107 2.73 2.50 11.28
C LYS A 107 1.32 3.12 11.30
N GLU A 108 1.21 4.31 11.88
CA GLU A 108 -0.03 5.06 12.08
C GLU A 108 -0.67 5.39 10.73
N VAL A 109 0.11 5.89 9.77
CA VAL A 109 -0.37 6.19 8.40
C VAL A 109 -0.92 4.94 7.72
N ALA A 110 -0.22 3.80 7.80
CA ALA A 110 -0.68 2.55 7.20
C ALA A 110 -1.97 2.02 7.84
N LEU A 111 -2.07 2.08 9.18
CA LEU A 111 -3.27 1.67 9.92
C LEU A 111 -4.46 2.60 9.62
N GLN A 112 -4.25 3.91 9.56
CA GLN A 112 -5.28 4.89 9.21
C GLN A 112 -5.85 4.61 7.83
N ARG A 113 -4.99 4.36 6.83
CA ARG A 113 -5.43 4.01 5.46
C ARG A 113 -6.19 2.69 5.42
N ALA A 114 -5.78 1.70 6.22
CA ALA A 114 -6.46 0.41 6.27
C ALA A 114 -7.88 0.51 6.84
N ARG A 115 -8.11 1.38 7.83
CA ARG A 115 -9.43 1.66 8.43
C ARG A 115 -10.34 2.47 7.52
N ALA A 116 -9.78 3.36 6.71
CA ALA A 116 -10.56 4.18 5.78
C ALA A 116 -11.26 3.37 4.67
N SER A 117 -11.14 2.04 4.69
CA SER A 117 -11.52 1.13 3.63
C SER A 117 -12.59 0.15 4.11
N SER A 118 -13.57 -0.15 3.26
CA SER A 118 -14.61 -1.14 3.54
C SER A 118 -14.69 -2.15 2.38
N PRO A 119 -14.30 -3.42 2.58
CA PRO A 119 -13.85 -4.03 3.83
C PRO A 119 -12.48 -3.51 4.30
N PRO A 120 -12.15 -3.67 5.60
CA PRO A 120 -10.83 -3.28 6.13
C PRO A 120 -9.70 -3.98 5.37
N ALA A 121 -8.63 -3.22 5.11
CA ALA A 121 -7.49 -3.73 4.37
C ALA A 121 -6.52 -4.52 5.27
N VAL A 122 -5.70 -5.37 4.65
CA VAL A 122 -4.57 -6.02 5.32
C VAL A 122 -3.41 -5.04 5.39
N VAL A 123 -2.71 -5.00 6.52
CA VAL A 123 -1.51 -4.18 6.68
C VAL A 123 -0.29 -5.08 6.61
N LEU A 124 0.60 -4.81 5.66
CA LEU A 124 1.89 -5.47 5.55
C LEU A 124 2.92 -4.72 6.38
N LYS A 125 3.66 -5.46 7.21
CA LYS A 125 4.85 -5.01 7.93
C LYS A 125 6.06 -5.64 7.24
N LEU A 126 6.79 -4.85 6.47
CA LEU A 126 8.02 -5.26 5.82
C LEU A 126 9.17 -5.11 6.80
N VAL A 127 9.78 -6.22 7.17
CA VAL A 127 10.94 -6.25 8.03
C VAL A 127 12.18 -6.39 7.16
N GLY A 128 12.98 -5.31 7.10
CA GLY A 128 14.26 -5.30 6.40
C GLY A 128 15.42 -5.46 7.37
N THR A 129 16.44 -6.23 6.98
CA THR A 129 17.72 -6.24 7.70
C THR A 129 18.65 -5.19 7.08
N ALA A 130 19.43 -4.50 7.92
CA ALA A 130 20.44 -3.54 7.45
C ALA A 130 21.48 -4.16 6.49
N ALA A 131 21.60 -5.49 6.49
CA ALA A 131 22.49 -6.24 5.61
C ALA A 131 22.04 -6.25 4.14
N HIS A 132 20.82 -5.80 3.83
CA HIS A 132 20.32 -5.76 2.47
C HIS A 132 19.94 -4.31 2.09
N PRO A 133 20.85 -3.51 1.50
CA PRO A 133 20.60 -2.11 1.17
C PRO A 133 19.37 -1.89 0.27
N LEU A 134 19.09 -2.87 -0.59
CA LEU A 134 17.92 -2.84 -1.47
C LEU A 134 16.60 -3.16 -0.73
N ALA A 135 16.65 -3.56 0.54
CA ALA A 135 15.49 -3.69 1.43
C ALA A 135 15.10 -2.37 2.11
N ILE A 136 15.64 -1.23 1.66
CA ILE A 136 15.30 0.08 2.21
C ILE A 136 14.37 0.86 1.27
N GLY A 137 14.27 0.48 -0.02
CA GLY A 137 13.53 1.25 -1.04
C GLY A 137 14.11 2.66 -1.25
N ALA A 138 13.44 3.47 -2.06
CA ALA A 138 13.79 4.88 -2.27
C ALA A 138 12.79 5.79 -1.55
N SER A 139 13.24 6.60 -0.60
CA SER A 139 12.36 7.61 -0.02
C SER A 139 12.04 8.67 -1.07
N ILE A 140 10.76 9.03 -1.18
CA ILE A 140 10.28 10.10 -2.07
C ILE A 140 9.72 11.28 -1.29
N ALA A 141 9.98 11.35 0.03
CA ALA A 141 9.42 12.37 0.91
C ALA A 141 9.70 13.80 0.41
N ALA A 142 10.92 14.08 -0.09
CA ALA A 142 11.31 15.39 -0.61
C ALA A 142 10.52 15.84 -1.86
N PHE A 143 9.90 14.90 -2.58
CA PHE A 143 9.13 15.16 -3.80
C PHE A 143 7.64 14.85 -3.65
N SER A 144 7.22 14.35 -2.48
CA SER A 144 5.84 13.93 -2.23
C SER A 144 4.97 15.13 -1.86
N LEU A 145 3.70 15.09 -2.27
CA LEU A 145 2.67 16.01 -1.77
C LEU A 145 2.37 15.78 -0.28
N PHE A 146 2.75 14.62 0.26
CA PHE A 146 2.52 14.21 1.65
C PHE A 146 3.85 13.80 2.30
N PRO A 147 4.81 14.73 2.49
CA PRO A 147 6.15 14.41 2.99
C PRO A 147 6.14 13.78 4.39
N HIS A 148 5.14 14.13 5.22
CA HIS A 148 4.93 13.59 6.56
C HIS A 148 4.51 12.11 6.57
N GLU A 149 4.07 11.56 5.44
CA GLU A 149 3.80 10.12 5.33
C GLU A 149 5.10 9.32 5.20
N HIS A 150 6.26 9.98 5.07
CA HIS A 150 7.56 9.32 4.97
C HIS A 150 7.55 8.17 3.95
N GLU A 151 7.04 8.47 2.76
CA GLU A 151 6.83 7.48 1.71
C GLU A 151 8.16 6.93 1.18
N VAL A 152 8.18 5.62 1.00
CA VAL A 152 9.29 4.83 0.48
C VAL A 152 8.77 3.94 -0.63
N VAL A 153 9.41 4.00 -1.80
CA VAL A 153 8.97 3.31 -3.00
C VAL A 153 9.96 2.23 -3.39
N TYR A 154 9.43 1.04 -3.69
CA TYR A 154 10.15 -0.07 -4.27
C TYR A 154 9.85 -0.20 -5.77
N PRO A 155 10.82 -0.65 -6.57
CA PRO A 155 10.63 -0.79 -8.00
C PRO A 155 9.65 -1.93 -8.36
N PRO A 156 9.10 -1.92 -9.58
CA PRO A 156 8.39 -3.06 -10.16
C PRO A 156 9.16 -4.37 -10.08
N GLY A 157 8.44 -5.47 -9.92
CA GLY A 157 9.02 -6.81 -9.81
C GLY A 157 9.52 -7.18 -8.41
N THR A 158 9.16 -6.39 -7.38
CA THR A 158 9.52 -6.70 -6.00
C THR A 158 8.76 -7.95 -5.53
N PHE A 159 9.49 -8.98 -5.13
CA PHE A 159 8.88 -10.18 -4.54
C PHE A 159 8.70 -10.01 -3.04
N ILE A 160 7.56 -10.45 -2.53
CA ILE A 160 7.13 -10.30 -1.15
C ILE A 160 6.93 -11.68 -0.55
N GLY A 161 7.86 -12.10 0.30
CA GLY A 161 7.79 -13.37 1.03
C GLY A 161 6.89 -13.27 2.26
N PHE A 162 5.87 -14.11 2.37
CA PHE A 162 5.09 -14.25 3.61
C PHE A 162 5.86 -15.11 4.61
N ASN A 163 6.04 -14.62 5.83
CA ASN A 163 6.83 -15.32 6.86
C ASN A 163 5.97 -16.17 7.82
N GLY A 164 4.65 -16.23 7.62
CA GLY A 164 3.74 -17.00 8.46
C GLY A 164 3.29 -16.26 9.73
N LEU A 165 3.83 -15.08 10.03
CA LEU A 165 3.46 -14.29 11.19
C LEU A 165 2.33 -13.32 10.85
N SER A 166 1.25 -13.39 11.62
CA SER A 166 0.15 -12.43 11.55
C SER A 166 -0.34 -12.08 12.95
N GLU A 167 -0.62 -10.80 13.16
CA GLU A 167 -1.22 -10.28 14.39
C GLU A 167 -2.53 -9.54 14.08
N LEU A 168 -3.43 -9.49 15.05
CA LEU A 168 -4.64 -8.67 15.00
C LEU A 168 -4.42 -7.47 15.91
N ILE A 169 -4.55 -6.26 15.37
CA ILE A 169 -4.42 -5.01 16.12
C ILE A 169 -5.78 -4.34 16.21
N ALA A 170 -6.15 -3.86 17.39
CA ALA A 170 -7.37 -3.10 17.55
C ALA A 170 -7.33 -1.78 16.75
N ALA A 171 -8.44 -1.48 16.08
CA ALA A 171 -8.62 -0.26 15.31
C ALA A 171 -8.73 1.00 16.19
N GLN A 172 -8.53 0.93 17.50
CA GLN A 172 -8.49 2.10 18.37
C GLN A 172 -7.04 2.51 18.71
N ASP A 173 -6.09 1.59 18.61
CA ASP A 173 -4.71 1.79 19.09
C ASP A 173 -3.75 2.45 18.08
N ALA A 174 -4.23 2.91 16.91
CA ALA A 174 -3.32 3.53 15.93
C ALA A 174 -3.06 5.02 16.19
N GLY A 175 -3.61 5.57 17.28
CA GLY A 175 -3.41 6.98 17.65
C GLY A 175 -2.52 7.18 18.89
N THR A 176 -2.04 6.12 19.53
CA THR A 176 -1.30 6.21 20.80
C THR A 176 -0.02 5.39 20.77
N ASP A 177 1.12 6.07 20.82
CA ASP A 177 2.51 5.63 20.99
C ASP A 177 2.75 4.17 21.45
N GLY A 178 2.53 3.21 20.55
CA GLY A 178 3.25 1.93 20.55
C GLY A 178 2.91 0.90 21.63
N LYS A 179 1.79 1.00 22.36
CA LYS A 179 1.32 -0.15 23.15
C LYS A 179 0.62 -1.16 22.24
N SER A 180 1.42 -2.04 21.61
CA SER A 180 0.89 -3.25 20.98
C SER A 180 0.17 -4.08 22.04
N LEU A 181 -1.16 -4.17 21.95
CA LEU A 181 -1.89 -5.25 22.58
C LEU A 181 -1.61 -6.51 21.75
N THR A 182 -0.74 -7.38 22.26
CA THR A 182 -0.69 -8.76 21.79
C THR A 182 -2.03 -9.36 22.13
N VAL A 183 -2.94 -9.48 21.16
CA VAL A 183 -4.13 -10.31 21.32
C VAL A 183 -3.59 -11.74 21.40
N GLU A 184 -3.40 -12.22 22.63
CA GLU A 184 -3.02 -13.60 22.88
C GLU A 184 -4.02 -14.50 22.14
N LYS A 185 -3.45 -15.48 21.44
CA LYS A 185 -4.13 -16.56 20.73
C LYS A 185 -5.46 -16.89 21.41
N GLU A 186 -6.56 -16.81 20.67
CA GLU A 186 -7.92 -17.15 21.11
C GLU A 186 -7.91 -18.32 22.10
N ALA A 187 -8.01 -17.99 23.38
CA ALA A 187 -8.40 -18.90 24.44
C ALA A 187 -9.71 -18.32 24.99
N ASP A 188 -10.80 -18.96 24.56
CA ASP A 188 -12.11 -18.95 25.20
C ASP A 188 -12.89 -17.61 25.27
N GLY A 189 -13.58 -17.30 24.16
CA GLY A 189 -15.04 -17.09 24.23
C GLY A 189 -15.60 -15.78 24.80
N GLN A 190 -14.82 -14.71 24.96
CA GLN A 190 -15.35 -13.40 25.38
C GLN A 190 -15.13 -12.34 24.29
N THR A 191 -16.13 -12.14 23.42
CA THR A 191 -16.09 -11.12 22.38
C THR A 191 -16.43 -9.74 22.94
N ALA A 192 -15.44 -8.83 22.98
CA ALA A 192 -15.70 -7.40 23.03
C ALA A 192 -16.39 -7.02 21.71
N ALA A 193 -17.70 -6.78 21.74
CA ALA A 193 -18.56 -6.89 20.57
C ALA A 193 -18.36 -5.85 19.45
N ASP A 194 -17.57 -4.78 19.65
CA ASP A 194 -17.46 -3.68 18.68
C ASP A 194 -16.03 -3.25 18.34
N THR A 195 -15.01 -4.02 18.75
CA THR A 195 -13.63 -3.68 18.40
C THR A 195 -13.32 -4.14 16.97
N GLU A 196 -13.29 -3.21 16.02
CA GLU A 196 -12.77 -3.47 14.68
C GLU A 196 -11.30 -3.90 14.77
N LEU A 197 -10.95 -5.05 14.19
CA LEU A 197 -9.60 -5.61 14.21
C LEU A 197 -8.97 -5.48 12.83
N LEU A 198 -7.76 -4.95 12.78
CA LEU A 198 -6.93 -4.92 11.58
C LEU A 198 -5.97 -6.11 11.59
N LYS A 199 -5.87 -6.79 10.46
CA LYS A 199 -4.90 -7.86 10.28
C LYS A 199 -3.57 -7.29 9.79
N VAL A 200 -2.54 -7.44 10.60
CA VAL A 200 -1.16 -7.14 10.23
C VAL A 200 -0.44 -8.43 9.90
N VAL A 201 0.31 -8.42 8.81
CA VAL A 201 1.07 -9.55 8.31
C VAL A 201 2.51 -9.13 8.10
N GLU A 202 3.44 -9.88 8.67
CA GLU A 202 4.85 -9.63 8.46
C GLU A 202 5.32 -10.30 7.16
N VAL A 203 6.12 -9.56 6.39
CA VAL A 203 6.63 -10.01 5.11
C VAL A 203 8.07 -9.55 4.92
N THR A 204 8.80 -10.25 4.06
CA THR A 204 10.18 -9.92 3.73
C THR A 204 10.30 -9.63 2.23
N PRO A 205 10.78 -8.45 1.82
CA PRO A 205 11.07 -8.21 0.41
C PRO A 205 12.25 -9.10 -0.02
N GLN A 206 12.13 -9.74 -1.17
CA GLN A 206 13.24 -10.44 -1.82
C GLN A 206 13.42 -9.87 -3.22
N LEU A 207 14.67 -9.62 -3.59
CA LEU A 207 15.00 -9.44 -4.99
C LEU A 207 15.27 -10.83 -5.57
N HIS A 208 14.67 -11.11 -6.73
CA HIS A 208 15.11 -12.25 -7.51
C HIS A 208 16.56 -11.96 -7.95
N GLY A 209 17.50 -12.75 -7.44
CA GLY A 209 18.86 -12.83 -7.96
C GLY A 209 18.93 -13.66 -9.23
#